data_AF-A0A350BLD0-F1
#
_entry.id   AF-A0A350BLD0-F1
#
_cell.length_a   1.000
_cell.length_b   1.000
_cell.length_c   1.000
_cell.angle_alpha   90.00
_cell.angle_beta   90.00
_cell.angle_gamma   90.00
#
_symmetry.space_group_name_H-M   'P 1'
#
loop_
_entity.id
_entity.type
_entity.pdbx_description
1 polymer ?
#
loop_
_entity_poly.entity_id
_entity_poly.type
_entity_poly.pdbx_seq_one_letter_code
_entity_poly.pdbx_strand_id
1 'polypeptide(L)'
;MEGIRKFGYGLASARFLCGTQTIHQELERQLAAFLGTGDAILFSSSFAANIGFFSAITNEKMGRETYKDVIYSDRLNHASIIDGQRLCRPEVTDKKIYNHADVAHLA
;
A
#
# COMPACT_ATOMS: atom_id res chain seq x y z
N MET A 1 -7.94 -24.18 16.45
CA MET A 1 -6.76 -23.86 17.31
C MET A 1 -5.42 -24.30 16.71
N GLU A 2 -5.37 -24.98 15.56
CA GLU A 2 -4.10 -25.45 14.98
C GLU A 2 -3.09 -24.32 14.72
N GLY A 3 -3.54 -23.18 14.18
CA GLY A 3 -2.69 -22.00 13.97
C GLY A 3 -2.01 -21.53 15.27
N ILE A 4 -2.77 -21.39 16.36
CA ILE A 4 -2.21 -21.00 17.68
C ILE A 4 -1.21 -22.05 18.19
N ARG A 5 -1.51 -23.34 18.03
CA ARG A 5 -0.59 -24.42 18.46
C ARG A 5 0.73 -24.42 17.68
N LYS A 6 0.67 -24.09 16.39
CA LYS A 6 1.84 -24.15 15.49
C LYS A 6 2.66 -22.86 15.49
N PHE A 7 2.01 -21.71 15.62
CA PHE A 7 2.60 -20.39 15.39
C PHE A 7 2.58 -19.48 16.62
N GLY A 8 1.89 -19.89 17.70
CA GLY A 8 1.66 -19.05 18.87
C GLY A 8 0.49 -18.08 18.68
N TYR A 9 0.27 -17.22 19.67
CA TYR A 9 -0.83 -16.26 19.66
C TYR A 9 -0.58 -15.06 18.72
N GLY A 10 0.69 -14.67 18.55
CA GLY A 10 1.08 -13.55 17.73
C GLY A 10 2.58 -13.30 17.80
N LEU A 11 3.03 -12.29 17.06
CA LEU A 11 4.43 -11.91 16.95
C LEU A 11 4.63 -10.54 17.60
N ALA A 12 5.61 -10.43 18.50
CA ALA A 12 5.96 -9.19 19.19
C ALA A 12 7.04 -8.38 18.44
N SER A 13 7.07 -8.48 17.11
CA SER A 13 8.13 -7.90 16.29
C SER A 13 7.62 -7.53 14.90
N ALA A 14 8.29 -6.56 14.26
CA ALA A 14 8.02 -6.16 12.89
C ALA A 14 8.57 -7.20 11.89
N ARG A 15 8.01 -7.21 10.68
CA ARG A 15 8.36 -8.14 9.59
C ARG A 15 9.87 -8.19 9.30
N PHE A 16 10.57 -7.06 9.37
CA PHE A 16 11.99 -6.95 9.00
C PHE A 16 12.96 -7.54 10.05
N LEU A 17 12.55 -7.69 11.31
CA LEU A 17 13.39 -8.19 12.40
C LEU A 17 13.17 -9.68 12.64
N CYS A 18 12.09 -10.01 13.35
CA CYS A 18 11.71 -11.40 13.65
C CYS A 18 10.19 -11.63 13.61
N GLY A 19 9.45 -10.72 12.98
CA GLY A 19 8.00 -10.77 12.84
C GLY A 19 7.50 -11.50 11.61
N THR A 20 8.33 -12.27 10.92
CA THR A 20 7.92 -13.06 9.75
C THR A 20 7.95 -14.56 10.07
N GLN A 21 6.83 -15.24 9.83
CA GLN A 21 6.70 -16.69 9.91
C GLN A 21 6.27 -17.27 8.57
N THR A 22 6.47 -18.57 8.39
CA THR A 22 6.14 -19.30 7.15
C THR A 22 4.69 -19.14 6.70
N ILE A 23 3.74 -19.02 7.64
CA ILE A 23 2.32 -18.78 7.30
C ILE A 23 2.08 -17.45 6.59
N HIS A 24 2.86 -16.40 6.88
CA HIS A 24 2.74 -15.11 6.20
C HIS A 24 3.19 -15.22 4.74
N GLN A 25 4.37 -15.80 4.52
CA GLN A 25 4.95 -15.96 3.19
C GLN A 25 4.09 -16.88 2.31
N GLU A 26 3.53 -17.94 2.89
CA GLU A 26 2.65 -18.85 2.17
C GLU A 26 1.35 -18.16 1.75
N LEU A 27 0.75 -17.35 2.64
CA LEU A 27 -0.42 -16.55 2.29
C LEU A 27 -0.10 -15.49 1.23
N GLU A 28 1.04 -14.81 1.34
CA GLU A 28 1.53 -13.85 0.33
C GLU A 28 1.65 -14.51 -1.05
N ARG A 29 2.28 -15.68 -1.13
CA ARG A 29 2.42 -16.46 -2.36
C ARG A 29 1.06 -16.89 -2.94
N GLN A 30 0.14 -17.36 -2.09
CA GLN A 30 -1.21 -17.75 -2.54
C GLN A 30 -2.01 -16.55 -3.05
N LEU A 31 -1.91 -15.39 -2.40
CA LEU A 31 -2.55 -14.15 -2.84
C LEU A 31 -1.98 -13.65 -4.16
N ALA A 32 -0.65 -13.66 -4.30
CA ALA A 32 0.01 -13.28 -5.56
C ALA A 32 -0.44 -14.17 -6.72
N ALA A 33 -0.47 -15.50 -6.49
CA ALA A 33 -0.97 -16.45 -7.49
C ALA A 33 -2.46 -16.24 -7.81
N PHE A 34 -3.30 -15.97 -6.81
CA PHE A 34 -4.72 -15.71 -6.99
C PHE A 34 -4.99 -14.43 -7.78
N LEU A 35 -4.22 -13.37 -7.53
CA LEU A 35 -4.36 -12.07 -8.20
C LEU A 35 -3.59 -11.98 -9.53
N GLY A 36 -2.76 -12.99 -9.85
CA GLY A 36 -1.91 -12.98 -11.04
C GLY A 36 -0.77 -11.96 -10.98
N THR A 37 -0.27 -11.63 -9.79
CA THR A 37 0.86 -10.70 -9.56
C THR A 37 2.16 -11.44 -9.30
N GLY A 38 3.30 -10.76 -9.46
CA GLY A 38 4.62 -11.35 -9.22
C GLY A 38 4.92 -11.62 -7.75
N ASP A 39 4.37 -10.81 -6.85
CA ASP A 39 4.49 -10.95 -5.40
C ASP A 39 3.30 -10.27 -4.70
N ALA A 40 3.17 -10.49 -3.39
CA ALA A 40 2.22 -9.80 -2.52
C ALA A 40 2.84 -9.57 -1.14
N ILE A 41 2.41 -8.50 -0.47
CA ILE A 41 2.85 -8.21 0.90
C ILE A 41 1.64 -7.97 1.81
N LEU A 42 1.66 -8.62 2.98
CA LEU A 42 0.58 -8.50 3.96
C LEU A 42 0.74 -7.26 4.85
N PHE A 43 -0.40 -6.61 5.08
CA PHE A 43 -0.59 -5.59 6.11
C PHE A 43 -1.63 -6.07 7.13
N SER A 44 -1.64 -5.46 8.31
CA SER A 44 -2.62 -5.77 9.36
C SER A 44 -4.06 -5.46 8.96
N SER A 45 -4.26 -4.56 7.99
CA SER A 45 -5.56 -4.23 7.40
C SER A 45 -5.38 -3.60 6.02
N SER A 46 -6.44 -3.61 5.21
CA SER A 46 -6.47 -2.89 3.92
C SER A 46 -6.34 -1.37 4.11
N PHE A 47 -6.74 -0.84 5.26
CA PHE A 47 -6.53 0.56 5.62
C PHE A 47 -5.03 0.88 5.77
N ALA A 48 -4.31 0.04 6.53
CA ALA A 48 -2.86 0.18 6.70
C ALA A 48 -2.10 -0.03 5.38
N ALA A 49 -2.56 -0.96 4.52
CA ALA A 49 -2.00 -1.15 3.18
C ALA A 49 -2.11 0.13 2.33
N ASN A 50 -3.31 0.71 2.25
CA ASN A 50 -3.55 1.93 1.48
C ASN A 50 -2.78 3.14 2.02
N ILE A 51 -2.65 3.25 3.35
CA ILE A 51 -1.86 4.32 3.97
C ILE A 51 -0.38 4.21 3.64
N GLY A 52 0.20 3.01 3.76
CA GLY A 52 1.62 2.80 3.51
C GLY A 52 1.99 2.93 2.03
N PHE A 53 1.10 2.45 1.13
CA PHE A 53 1.37 2.29 -0.29
C PHE A 53 1.87 3.57 -0.98
N PHE A 54 1.09 4.66 -0.92
CA PHE A 54 1.43 5.87 -1.67
C PHE A 54 2.77 6.48 -1.23
N SER A 55 2.98 6.59 0.09
CA SER A 55 4.21 7.17 0.63
C SER A 55 5.46 6.35 0.33
N ALA A 56 5.31 5.03 0.15
CA ALA A 56 6.42 4.13 -0.16
C ALA A 56 6.93 4.27 -1.60
N ILE A 57 6.08 4.74 -2.53
CA ILE A 57 6.42 4.78 -3.96
C ILE A 57 6.62 6.19 -4.51
N THR A 58 6.04 7.25 -3.90
CA THR A 58 6.06 8.61 -4.49
C THR A 58 6.96 9.64 -3.81
N ASN A 59 7.60 9.29 -2.68
CA ASN A 59 8.28 10.27 -1.83
C ASN A 59 9.76 10.53 -2.19
N GLU A 60 10.21 10.05 -3.35
CA GLU A 60 11.60 10.13 -3.80
C GLU A 60 11.74 10.88 -5.13
N LYS A 61 12.75 11.75 -5.25
CA LYS A 61 12.98 12.57 -6.45
C LYS A 61 13.57 11.80 -7.65
N MET A 62 13.74 10.49 -7.54
CA MET A 62 14.33 9.63 -8.58
C MET A 62 15.63 10.22 -9.21
N GLY A 63 16.45 10.88 -8.39
CA GLY A 63 17.72 11.50 -8.81
C GLY A 63 17.60 12.76 -9.70
N ARG A 64 16.41 13.34 -9.84
CA ARG A 64 16.16 14.53 -10.68
C ARG A 64 15.56 15.65 -9.85
N GLU A 65 16.15 16.84 -9.91
CA GLU A 65 15.71 17.97 -9.07
C GLU A 65 14.24 18.37 -9.28
N THR A 66 13.76 18.25 -10.51
CA THR A 66 12.40 18.65 -10.94
C THR A 66 11.41 17.50 -11.01
N TYR A 67 11.79 16.28 -10.62
CA TYR A 67 10.88 15.14 -10.68
C TYR A 67 9.80 15.26 -9.61
N LYS A 68 8.57 15.01 -10.04
CA LYS A 68 7.41 14.90 -9.19
C LYS A 68 6.53 13.75 -9.67
N ASP A 69 6.10 12.91 -8.75
CA ASP A 69 5.02 11.97 -9.01
C ASP A 69 3.68 12.69 -9.08
N VAL A 70 2.73 12.14 -9.82
CA VAL A 70 1.36 12.66 -9.89
C VAL A 70 0.39 11.55 -9.52
N ILE A 71 -0.42 11.80 -8.49
CA ILE A 71 -1.48 10.88 -8.07
C ILE A 71 -2.82 11.41 -8.58
N TYR A 72 -3.49 10.64 -9.44
CA TYR A 72 -4.86 10.87 -9.85
C TYR A 72 -5.81 10.10 -8.92
N SER A 73 -6.78 10.78 -8.31
CA SER A 73 -7.66 10.23 -7.28
C SER A 73 -9.12 10.56 -7.55
N ASP A 74 -9.99 9.56 -7.55
CA ASP A 74 -11.44 9.76 -7.62
C ASP A 74 -11.92 10.48 -6.36
N ARG A 75 -12.80 11.48 -6.51
CA ARG A 75 -13.34 12.26 -5.38
C ARG A 75 -14.10 11.44 -4.32
N LEU A 76 -14.58 10.25 -4.67
CA LEU A 76 -15.29 9.32 -3.77
C LEU A 76 -14.43 8.12 -3.36
N ASN A 77 -13.11 8.17 -3.58
CA ASN A 77 -12.21 7.14 -3.07
C ASN A 77 -12.37 6.94 -1.56
N HIS A 78 -12.18 5.70 -1.12
CA HIS A 78 -12.27 5.34 0.29
C HIS A 78 -11.31 6.19 1.15
N ALA A 79 -11.72 6.51 2.38
CA ALA A 79 -10.95 7.39 3.27
C ALA A 79 -9.48 6.95 3.45
N SER A 80 -9.22 5.63 3.50
CA SER A 80 -7.84 5.11 3.61
C SER A 80 -6.94 5.50 2.44
N ILE A 81 -7.49 5.63 1.23
CA ILE A 81 -6.74 6.04 0.03
C ILE A 81 -6.44 7.54 0.14
N ILE A 82 -7.44 8.34 0.51
CA ILE A 82 -7.29 9.79 0.70
C ILE A 82 -6.24 10.07 1.79
N ASP A 83 -6.28 9.35 2.91
CA ASP A 83 -5.33 9.52 4.00
C ASP A 83 -3.92 9.04 3.63
N GLY A 84 -3.79 7.94 2.87
CA GLY A 84 -2.49 7.53 2.32
C GLY A 84 -1.87 8.59 1.41
N GLN A 85 -2.68 9.21 0.54
CA GLN A 85 -2.22 10.31 -0.33
C GLN A 85 -1.81 11.55 0.46
N ARG A 86 -2.39 11.80 1.63
CA ARG A 86 -2.02 12.94 2.49
C ARG A 86 -0.61 12.79 3.08
N LEU A 87 -0.11 11.57 3.24
CA LEU A 87 1.26 11.31 3.70
C LEU A 87 2.33 11.53 2.61
N CYS A 88 1.94 11.69 1.35
CA CYS A 88 2.87 12.03 0.28
C CYS A 88 3.32 13.49 0.40
N ARG A 89 4.63 13.69 0.27
CA ARG A 89 5.32 14.98 0.37
C ARG A 89 4.96 15.90 -0.79
N PRO A 90 4.39 17.10 -0.56
CA PRO A 90 3.94 18.00 -1.62
C PRO A 90 5.10 18.56 -2.48
N GLU A 91 6.34 18.51 -1.98
CA GLU A 91 7.53 18.92 -2.72
C GLU A 91 7.86 17.96 -3.88
N VAL A 92 7.41 16.71 -3.80
CA VAL A 92 7.74 15.64 -4.75
C VAL A 92 6.53 14.89 -5.29
N THR A 93 5.31 15.21 -4.83
CA THR A 93 4.08 14.56 -5.29
C THR A 93 2.95 15.56 -5.47
N ASP A 94 2.40 15.64 -6.69
CA ASP A 94 1.19 16.41 -7.00
C ASP A 94 -0.05 15.51 -6.94
N LYS A 95 -1.20 16.07 -6.56
CA LYS A 95 -2.47 15.34 -6.40
C LYS A 95 -3.52 15.96 -7.31
N LYS A 96 -4.18 15.15 -8.14
CA LYS A 96 -5.23 15.56 -9.07
C LYS A 96 -6.51 14.80 -8.73
N ILE A 97 -7.50 15.51 -8.18
CA ILE A 97 -8.77 14.91 -7.78
C ILE A 97 -9.77 15.08 -8.92
N TYR A 98 -10.33 13.99 -9.42
CA TYR A 98 -11.31 14.00 -10.52
C TYR A 98 -12.71 13.63 -10.05
N ASN A 99 -13.72 14.03 -10.83
CA ASN A 99 -15.12 13.72 -10.53
C ASN A 99 -15.39 12.22 -10.60
N HIS A 100 -16.34 11.75 -9.80
CA HIS A 100 -16.55 10.31 -9.65
C HIS A 100 -16.90 9.65 -10.97
N ALA A 101 -16.13 8.64 -11.37
CA ALA A 101 -16.27 7.93 -12.64
C ALA A 101 -16.25 8.84 -13.89
N ASP A 102 -15.68 10.04 -13.80
CA ASP A 102 -15.58 10.99 -14.90
C ASP A 102 -14.19 10.93 -15.55
N VAL A 103 -14.08 10.09 -16.58
CA VAL A 103 -12.84 9.89 -17.36
C VAL A 103 -12.51 11.14 -18.19
N ALA A 104 -13.48 11.97 -18.54
CA ALA A 104 -13.22 13.20 -19.30
C ALA A 104 -12.55 14.27 -18.40
N HIS A 105 -12.96 14.35 -17.14
CA HIS A 105 -12.33 15.22 -16.14
C HIS A 105 -11.00 14.66 -15.60
N LEU A 106 -10.69 13.39 -15.85
CA LEU A 106 -9.39 12.79 -15.51
C LEU A 106 -8.26 13.33 -16.39
N ALA A 107 -8.56 13.76 -17.63
CA ALA A 107 -7.60 14.15 -18.66
C ALA A 107 -6.91 15.51 -18.42
#